data_AF-A0A6L8RS42-F1
#
_entry.id   AF-A0A6L8RS42-F1
#
_cell.length_a   1.000
_cell.length_b   1.000
_cell.length_c   1.000
_cell.angle_alpha   90.00
_cell.angle_beta   90.00
_cell.angle_gamma   90.00
#
_symmetry.space_group_name_H-M   'P 1'
#
loop_
_entity.id
_entity.type
_entity.pdbx_description
1 polymer ?
#
loop_
_entity_poly.entity_id
_entity_poly.type
_entity_poly.pdbx_seq_one_letter_code
_entity_poly.pdbx_strand_id
1 'polypeptide(L)'
;MPEQKVGRETVLDAALGLLRERGETALSARTVAERAGCSVQPIYSLFGDMRGLVHALYDHARAWVAAYNREHVDDGRNAFEANGLSHLRLARTERHLFQFLYLSPHMEATSFAEVYESVAINGVQQCIEELGHLSPAAARALYLHMIVYTHGMAAMLVAGAQFSDEELGERLNEAFTGLLTLVR
;
A
#
# COMPACT_ATOMS: atom_id res chain seq x y z
N MET A 1 32.49 5.36 25.94
CA MET A 1 31.03 5.21 26.12
C MET A 1 30.62 3.94 25.39
N PRO A 2 29.71 3.09 25.92
CA PRO A 2 29.22 1.95 25.15
C PRO A 2 28.43 2.49 23.95
N GLU A 3 28.76 2.05 22.74
CA GLU A 3 27.95 2.35 21.56
C GLU A 3 26.53 1.85 21.79
N GLN A 4 25.56 2.76 21.79
CA GLN A 4 24.15 2.39 21.84
C GLN A 4 23.84 1.64 20.54
N LYS A 5 23.60 0.32 20.64
CA LYS A 5 23.25 -0.50 19.47
C LYS A 5 21.95 0.02 18.89
N VAL A 6 22.00 0.54 17.66
CA VAL A 6 20.80 0.94 16.92
C VAL A 6 19.91 -0.27 16.69
N GLY A 7 18.62 -0.11 17.00
CA GLY A 7 17.62 -1.15 16.88
C GLY A 7 17.17 -1.38 15.43
N ARG A 8 16.60 -2.57 15.17
CA ARG A 8 16.04 -2.93 13.86
C ARG A 8 14.99 -1.93 13.38
N GLU A 9 14.08 -1.52 14.27
CA GLU A 9 13.01 -0.55 13.95
C GLU A 9 13.57 0.81 13.56
N THR A 10 14.56 1.33 14.29
CA THR A 10 15.21 2.61 13.96
C THR A 10 15.81 2.61 12.55
N VAL A 11 16.42 1.50 12.14
CA VAL A 11 16.94 1.37 10.76
C VAL A 11 15.82 1.31 9.74
N LEU A 12 14.73 0.58 10.03
CA LEU A 12 13.57 0.47 9.14
C LEU A 12 12.84 1.81 9.00
N ASP A 13 12.69 2.58 10.06
CA ASP A 13 12.11 3.93 10.04
C ASP A 13 12.97 4.90 9.23
N ALA A 14 14.29 4.84 9.40
CA ALA A 14 15.22 5.61 8.60
C ALA A 14 15.12 5.27 7.10
N ALA A 15 15.07 3.98 6.78
CA ALA A 15 14.92 3.51 5.40
C ALA A 15 13.55 3.89 4.82
N LEU A 16 12.46 3.78 5.58
CA LEU A 16 11.11 4.19 5.17
C LEU A 16 11.05 5.70 4.89
N GLY A 17 11.67 6.53 5.73
CA GLY A 17 11.77 7.97 5.50
C GLY A 17 12.52 8.30 4.20
N LEU A 18 13.66 7.65 3.96
CA LEU A 18 14.41 7.81 2.71
C LEU A 18 13.58 7.40 1.49
N LEU A 19 12.90 6.25 1.58
CA LEU A 19 12.05 5.72 0.53
C LEU A 19 10.93 6.72 0.18
N ARG A 20 10.22 7.23 1.18
CA ARG A 20 9.10 8.16 0.98
C ARG A 20 9.55 9.50 0.36
N GLU A 21 10.71 10.01 0.78
CA GLU A 21 11.22 11.30 0.31
C GLU A 21 11.88 11.25 -1.07
N ARG A 22 12.61 10.16 -1.38
CA ARG A 22 13.54 10.13 -2.52
C ARG A 22 13.42 8.88 -3.40
N GLY A 23 12.55 7.94 -3.04
CA GLY A 23 12.39 6.69 -3.77
C GLY A 23 13.42 5.62 -3.41
N GLU A 24 13.16 4.41 -3.93
CA GLU A 24 13.94 3.21 -3.64
C GLU A 24 15.41 3.34 -4.03
N THR A 25 15.72 4.08 -5.10
CA THR A 25 17.10 4.29 -5.59
C THR A 25 17.99 5.05 -4.59
N ALA A 26 17.39 5.74 -3.61
CA ALA A 26 18.13 6.41 -2.54
C ALA A 26 18.54 5.45 -1.41
N LEU A 27 18.08 4.20 -1.41
CA LEU A 27 18.38 3.21 -0.39
C LEU A 27 19.77 2.60 -0.62
N SER A 28 20.67 2.85 0.32
CA SER A 28 21.99 2.21 0.40
C SER A 28 22.36 2.04 1.86
N ALA A 29 23.26 1.11 2.18
CA ALA A 29 23.73 0.93 3.56
C ALA A 29 24.26 2.24 4.15
N ARG A 30 24.94 3.06 3.33
CA ARG A 30 25.47 4.36 3.72
C ARG A 30 24.36 5.37 4.02
N THR A 31 23.44 5.62 3.09
CA THR A 31 22.38 6.62 3.26
C THR A 31 21.44 6.24 4.40
N VAL A 32 21.11 4.96 4.55
CA VAL A 32 20.30 4.46 5.67
C VAL A 32 21.03 4.62 7.00
N ALA A 33 22.31 4.26 7.08
CA ALA A 33 23.10 4.43 8.31
C ALA A 33 23.25 5.91 8.70
N GLU A 34 23.52 6.79 7.73
CA GLU A 34 23.58 8.24 7.93
C GLU A 34 22.24 8.77 8.49
N ARG A 35 21.10 8.34 7.93
CA ARG A 35 19.76 8.71 8.41
C ARG A 35 19.46 8.14 9.81
N ALA A 36 19.88 6.92 10.08
CA ALA A 36 19.68 6.24 11.36
C ALA A 36 20.65 6.70 12.47
N GLY A 37 21.64 7.55 12.13
CA GLY A 37 22.64 8.03 13.08
C GLY A 37 23.62 6.95 13.53
N CYS A 38 23.94 5.98 12.67
CA CYS A 38 24.87 4.89 12.97
C CYS A 38 25.92 4.66 11.88
N SER A 39 26.85 3.74 12.13
CA SER A 39 27.76 3.23 11.10
C SER A 39 27.03 2.25 10.17
N VAL A 40 27.68 1.82 9.08
CA VAL A 40 27.08 0.84 8.14
C VAL A 40 27.05 -0.59 8.70
N GLN A 41 27.85 -0.89 9.73
CA GLN A 41 28.00 -2.24 10.27
C GLN A 41 26.71 -2.81 10.89
N PRO A 42 25.88 -2.03 11.64
CA PRO A 42 24.55 -2.44 12.06
C PRO A 42 23.63 -2.89 10.93
N ILE A 43 23.71 -2.28 9.74
CA ILE A 43 22.84 -2.64 8.60
C ILE A 43 23.09 -4.10 8.20
N TYR A 44 24.35 -4.46 7.95
CA TYR A 44 24.71 -5.84 7.59
C TYR A 44 24.50 -6.82 8.74
N SER A 45 24.68 -6.38 9.99
CA SER A 45 24.50 -7.25 11.16
C SER A 45 23.02 -7.58 11.44
N LEU A 46 22.10 -6.66 11.13
CA LEU A 46 20.67 -6.81 11.39
C LEU A 46 19.92 -7.46 10.22
N PHE A 47 20.40 -7.26 8.98
CA PHE A 47 19.69 -7.63 7.77
C PHE A 47 20.47 -8.57 6.84
N GLY A 48 21.74 -8.87 7.14
CA GLY A 48 22.62 -9.69 6.32
C GLY A 48 23.17 -8.92 5.12
N ASP A 49 22.28 -8.42 4.27
CA ASP A 49 22.61 -7.61 3.10
C ASP A 49 21.51 -6.57 2.80
N MET A 50 21.68 -5.83 1.69
CA MET A 50 20.68 -4.85 1.26
C MET A 50 19.36 -5.48 0.80
N ARG A 51 19.37 -6.72 0.30
CA ARG A 51 18.14 -7.42 -0.11
C ARG A 51 17.32 -7.78 1.12
N GLY A 52 17.96 -8.27 2.18
CA GLY A 52 17.34 -8.54 3.47
C GLY A 52 16.78 -7.27 4.12
N LEU A 53 17.45 -6.11 3.94
CA LEU A 53 16.91 -4.83 4.39
C LEU A 53 15.66 -4.44 3.59
N VAL A 54 15.70 -4.54 2.25
CA VAL A 54 14.56 -4.18 1.39
C VAL A 54 13.35 -5.08 1.65
N HIS A 55 13.55 -6.38 1.82
CA HIS A 55 12.46 -7.30 2.20
C HIS A 55 11.85 -6.91 3.55
N ALA A 56 12.67 -6.66 4.57
CA ALA A 56 12.18 -6.23 5.87
C ALA A 56 11.48 -4.85 5.81
N LEU A 57 11.96 -3.96 4.94
CA LEU A 57 11.37 -2.65 4.69
C LEU A 57 10.00 -2.78 4.01
N TYR A 58 9.80 -3.76 3.13
CA TYR A 58 8.51 -4.02 2.50
C TYR A 58 7.42 -4.33 3.54
N ASP A 59 7.70 -5.23 4.48
CA ASP A 59 6.78 -5.55 5.58
C ASP A 59 6.53 -4.33 6.48
N HIS A 60 7.59 -3.58 6.81
CA HIS A 60 7.49 -2.36 7.61
C HIS A 60 6.64 -1.28 6.93
N ALA A 61 6.82 -1.10 5.63
CA ALA A 61 6.04 -0.19 4.79
C ALA A 61 4.57 -0.59 4.73
N ARG A 62 4.25 -1.89 4.62
CA ARG A 62 2.86 -2.38 4.68
C ARG A 62 2.22 -2.10 6.05
N ALA A 63 2.95 -2.32 7.14
CA ALA A 63 2.47 -2.00 8.48
C ALA A 63 2.20 -0.49 8.65
N TRP A 64 3.08 0.35 8.09
CA TRP A 64 2.88 1.79 8.06
C TRP A 64 1.63 2.19 7.28
N VAL A 65 1.42 1.63 6.07
CA VAL A 65 0.20 1.88 5.27
C VAL A 65 -1.05 1.42 6.00
N ALA A 66 -1.00 0.28 6.69
CA ALA A 66 -2.13 -0.19 7.50
C ALA A 66 -2.45 0.79 8.65
N ALA A 67 -1.44 1.40 9.28
CA ALA A 67 -1.65 2.44 10.28
C ALA A 67 -2.21 3.73 9.67
N TYR A 68 -1.64 4.18 8.56
CA TYR A 68 -2.10 5.34 7.80
C TYR A 68 -3.56 5.19 7.39
N ASN A 69 -3.97 4.03 6.85
CA ASN A 69 -5.35 3.79 6.43
C ASN A 69 -6.33 3.77 7.61
N ARG A 70 -5.91 3.33 8.81
CA ARG A 70 -6.76 3.38 10.02
C ARG A 70 -7.14 4.79 10.43
N GLU A 71 -6.29 5.78 10.15
CA GLU A 71 -6.58 7.19 10.45
C GLU A 71 -7.63 7.79 9.49
N HIS A 72 -7.99 7.07 8.43
CA HIS A 72 -8.84 7.54 7.33
C HIS A 72 -10.01 6.58 7.03
N VAL A 73 -10.37 5.74 7.99
CA VAL A 73 -11.48 4.77 7.87
C VAL A 73 -12.83 5.44 7.67
N ASP A 74 -12.96 6.70 8.10
CA ASP A 74 -14.20 7.49 8.07
C ASP A 74 -14.28 8.45 6.86
N ASP A 75 -13.31 8.39 5.94
CA ASP A 75 -13.26 9.28 4.77
C ASP A 75 -14.28 8.92 3.67
N GLY A 76 -14.91 7.74 3.79
CA GLY A 76 -15.95 7.27 2.87
C GLY A 76 -17.27 7.04 3.59
N ARG A 77 -18.36 6.84 2.82
CA ARG A 77 -19.69 6.58 3.41
C ARG A 77 -19.78 5.18 4.05
N ASN A 78 -18.88 4.29 3.68
CA ASN A 78 -18.77 2.93 4.20
C ASN A 78 -17.33 2.41 4.03
N ALA A 79 -17.04 1.24 4.60
CA ALA A 79 -15.70 0.65 4.59
C ALA A 79 -15.15 0.38 3.18
N PHE A 80 -16.00 0.04 2.22
CA PHE A 80 -15.58 -0.20 0.84
C PHE A 80 -15.12 1.09 0.15
N GLU A 81 -15.90 2.16 0.25
CA GLU A 81 -15.55 3.46 -0.31
C GLU A 81 -14.31 4.06 0.37
N ALA A 82 -14.25 4.01 1.71
CA ALA A 82 -13.10 4.49 2.47
C ALA A 82 -11.79 3.77 2.08
N ASN A 83 -11.87 2.45 1.83
CA ASN A 83 -10.72 1.67 1.36
C ASN A 83 -10.25 2.11 -0.04
N GLY A 84 -11.17 2.29 -0.99
CA GLY A 84 -10.85 2.76 -2.33
C GLY A 84 -10.20 4.15 -2.33
N LEU A 85 -10.80 5.10 -1.60
CA LEU A 85 -10.28 6.45 -1.44
C LEU A 85 -8.90 6.47 -0.78
N SER A 86 -8.68 5.63 0.22
CA SER A 86 -7.37 5.53 0.88
C SER A 86 -6.27 5.07 -0.06
N HIS A 87 -6.56 4.14 -0.97
CA HIS A 87 -5.59 3.70 -1.99
C HIS A 87 -5.24 4.82 -2.98
N LEU A 88 -6.24 5.58 -3.44
CA LEU A 88 -6.05 6.73 -4.34
C LEU A 88 -5.31 7.89 -3.66
N ARG A 89 -5.59 8.16 -2.38
CA ARG A 89 -4.89 9.16 -1.59
C ARG A 89 -3.42 8.79 -1.45
N LEU A 90 -3.13 7.54 -1.08
CA LEU A 90 -1.75 7.06 -0.96
C LEU A 90 -0.96 7.24 -2.26
N ALA A 91 -1.58 6.95 -3.41
CA ALA A 91 -0.97 7.17 -4.72
C ALA A 91 -0.62 8.65 -4.99
N ARG A 92 -1.45 9.59 -4.50
CA ARG A 92 -1.25 11.03 -4.66
C ARG A 92 -0.25 11.61 -3.68
N THR A 93 -0.29 11.20 -2.41
CA THR A 93 0.48 11.83 -1.33
C THR A 93 1.81 11.12 -1.06
N GLU A 94 1.89 9.82 -1.34
CA GLU A 94 3.03 8.96 -1.00
C GLU A 94 3.55 8.22 -2.24
N ARG A 95 3.80 8.96 -3.33
CA ARG A 95 4.12 8.42 -4.66
C ARG A 95 5.24 7.37 -4.65
N HIS A 96 6.35 7.65 -3.97
CA HIS A 96 7.49 6.73 -3.91
C HIS A 96 7.19 5.45 -3.12
N LEU A 97 6.44 5.57 -2.02
CA LEU A 97 5.98 4.43 -1.25
C LEU A 97 5.00 3.58 -2.04
N PHE A 98 4.07 4.21 -2.78
CA PHE A 98 3.14 3.52 -3.65
C PHE A 98 3.88 2.74 -4.75
N GLN A 99 4.87 3.37 -5.39
CA GLN A 99 5.71 2.71 -6.39
C GLN A 99 6.41 1.48 -5.83
N PHE A 100 7.01 1.62 -4.64
CA PHE A 100 7.71 0.53 -3.96
C PHE A 100 6.80 -0.62 -3.56
N LEU A 101 5.60 -0.33 -3.05
CA LEU A 101 4.67 -1.36 -2.59
C LEU A 101 3.90 -2.05 -3.73
N TYR A 102 3.50 -1.29 -4.75
CA TYR A 102 2.50 -1.77 -5.71
C TYR A 102 2.92 -1.76 -7.18
N LEU A 103 4.00 -1.06 -7.53
CA LEU A 103 4.50 -0.97 -8.91
C LEU A 103 5.95 -1.46 -9.04
N SER A 104 6.36 -2.35 -8.13
CA SER A 104 7.70 -2.92 -8.08
C SER A 104 7.62 -4.46 -8.09
N PRO A 105 8.75 -5.15 -8.34
CA PRO A 105 8.82 -6.60 -8.22
C PRO A 105 8.58 -7.15 -6.81
N HIS A 106 8.58 -6.29 -5.76
CA HIS A 106 8.49 -6.71 -4.36
C HIS A 106 7.10 -7.23 -3.95
N MET A 107 6.07 -7.00 -4.76
CA MET A 107 4.74 -7.57 -4.51
C MET A 107 4.73 -9.11 -4.57
N GLU A 108 5.60 -9.71 -5.39
CA GLU A 108 5.82 -11.16 -5.57
C GLU A 108 4.55 -12.02 -5.84
N ALA A 109 3.37 -11.43 -6.02
CA ALA A 109 2.13 -12.14 -6.26
C ALA A 109 2.14 -12.84 -7.64
N THR A 110 1.82 -14.14 -7.64
CA THR A 110 1.79 -15.01 -8.83
C THR A 110 0.38 -15.31 -9.32
N SER A 111 -0.64 -14.93 -8.55
CA SER A 111 -2.05 -15.11 -8.90
C SER A 111 -2.94 -13.98 -8.35
N PHE A 112 -4.12 -13.79 -8.92
CA PHE A 112 -5.11 -12.84 -8.38
C PHE A 112 -5.64 -13.24 -7.00
N ALA A 113 -5.57 -14.52 -6.62
CA ALA A 113 -5.88 -14.94 -5.27
C ALA A 113 -4.87 -14.36 -4.27
N GLU A 114 -3.57 -14.44 -4.58
CA GLU A 114 -2.51 -13.85 -3.75
C GLU A 114 -2.59 -12.32 -3.71
N VAL A 115 -2.89 -11.68 -4.86
CA VAL A 115 -3.16 -10.23 -4.88
C VAL A 115 -4.27 -9.90 -3.89
N TYR A 116 -5.40 -10.61 -3.96
CA TYR A 116 -6.53 -10.40 -3.06
C TYR A 116 -6.11 -10.53 -1.59
N GLU A 117 -5.46 -11.63 -1.21
CA GLU A 117 -5.03 -11.85 0.18
C GLU A 117 -4.04 -10.78 0.67
N SER A 118 -3.22 -10.23 -0.22
CA SER A 118 -2.21 -9.22 0.16
C SER A 118 -2.79 -7.82 0.45
N VAL A 119 -3.95 -7.49 -0.16
CA VAL A 119 -4.53 -6.13 -0.13
C VAL A 119 -5.94 -6.05 0.44
N ALA A 120 -6.66 -7.18 0.57
CA ALA A 120 -8.00 -7.20 1.14
C ALA A 120 -7.97 -6.77 2.61
N ILE A 121 -8.90 -5.90 2.98
CA ILE A 121 -9.04 -5.40 4.35
C ILE A 121 -10.23 -6.07 5.03
N ASN A 122 -10.03 -6.50 6.28
CA ASN A 122 -11.07 -7.07 7.12
C ASN A 122 -12.31 -6.17 7.15
N GLY A 123 -13.49 -6.75 6.96
CA GLY A 123 -14.77 -6.05 6.99
C GLY A 123 -15.19 -5.40 5.66
N VAL A 124 -14.27 -5.17 4.71
CA VAL A 124 -14.64 -4.58 3.40
C VAL A 124 -15.47 -5.54 2.57
N GLN A 125 -15.10 -6.82 2.51
CA GLN A 125 -15.91 -7.81 1.78
C GLN A 125 -17.33 -7.92 2.35
N GLN A 126 -17.47 -7.97 3.69
CA GLN A 126 -18.78 -8.01 4.34
C GLN A 126 -19.61 -6.76 3.99
N CYS A 127 -18.98 -5.58 3.97
CA CYS A 127 -19.65 -4.35 3.53
C CYS A 127 -20.17 -4.47 2.09
N ILE A 128 -19.41 -5.10 1.18
CA ILE A 128 -19.85 -5.33 -0.20
C ILE A 128 -21.00 -6.35 -0.26
N GLU A 129 -20.97 -7.40 0.57
CA GLU A 129 -22.07 -8.37 0.68
C GLU A 129 -23.38 -7.67 1.05
N GLU A 130 -23.33 -6.78 2.05
CA GLU A 130 -24.48 -6.01 2.52
C GLU A 130 -24.98 -4.99 1.49
N LEU A 131 -24.08 -4.21 0.88
CA LEU A 131 -24.41 -3.20 -0.12
C LEU A 131 -25.01 -3.81 -1.40
N GLY A 132 -24.48 -4.94 -1.84
CA GLY A 132 -24.87 -5.59 -3.10
C GLY A 132 -25.98 -6.64 -2.95
N HIS A 133 -26.30 -7.04 -1.71
CA HIS A 133 -27.07 -8.24 -1.37
C HIS A 133 -26.49 -9.50 -2.04
N LEU A 134 -25.18 -9.68 -1.90
CA LEU A 134 -24.41 -10.70 -2.60
C LEU A 134 -24.07 -11.89 -1.69
N SER A 135 -23.87 -13.05 -2.31
CA SER A 135 -23.17 -14.16 -1.64
C SER A 135 -21.70 -13.78 -1.38
N PRO A 136 -21.02 -14.42 -0.41
CA PRO A 136 -19.61 -14.16 -0.14
C PRO A 136 -18.71 -14.34 -1.37
N ALA A 137 -19.00 -15.33 -2.22
CA ALA A 137 -18.25 -15.57 -3.44
C ALA A 137 -18.42 -14.43 -4.47
N ALA A 138 -19.65 -13.94 -4.65
CA ALA A 138 -19.95 -12.83 -5.54
C ALA A 138 -19.36 -11.50 -5.02
N ALA A 139 -19.43 -11.25 -3.71
CA ALA A 139 -18.81 -10.07 -3.10
C ALA A 139 -17.29 -10.09 -3.22
N ARG A 140 -16.64 -11.25 -3.03
CA ARG A 140 -15.21 -11.43 -3.26
C ARG A 140 -14.83 -11.13 -4.72
N ALA A 141 -15.61 -11.61 -5.69
CA ALA A 141 -15.38 -11.34 -7.10
C ALA A 141 -15.50 -9.84 -7.42
N LEU A 142 -16.55 -9.18 -6.94
CA LEU A 142 -16.74 -7.74 -7.11
C LEU A 142 -15.61 -6.94 -6.46
N TYR A 143 -15.20 -7.32 -5.25
CA TYR A 143 -14.11 -6.65 -4.56
C TYR A 143 -12.81 -6.75 -5.34
N LEU A 144 -12.48 -7.92 -5.88
CA LEU A 144 -11.29 -8.09 -6.73
C LEU A 144 -11.35 -7.22 -7.99
N HIS A 145 -12.51 -7.14 -8.67
CA HIS A 145 -12.65 -6.23 -9.81
C HIS A 145 -12.42 -4.77 -9.41
N MET A 146 -12.97 -4.35 -8.27
CA MET A 146 -12.81 -2.99 -7.76
C MET A 146 -11.38 -2.69 -7.30
N ILE A 147 -10.67 -3.68 -6.73
CA ILE A 147 -9.23 -3.56 -6.42
C ILE A 147 -8.45 -3.27 -7.70
N VAL A 148 -8.64 -4.05 -8.76
CA VAL A 148 -7.92 -3.87 -10.04
C VAL A 148 -8.27 -2.53 -10.68
N TYR A 149 -9.55 -2.16 -10.70
CA TYR A 149 -10.02 -0.88 -11.25
C TYR A 149 -9.41 0.33 -10.51
N THR A 150 -9.48 0.31 -9.18
CA THR A 150 -8.92 1.37 -8.33
C THR A 150 -7.40 1.45 -8.46
N HIS A 151 -6.73 0.29 -8.55
CA HIS A 151 -5.29 0.22 -8.78
C HIS A 151 -4.87 0.84 -10.12
N GLY A 152 -5.67 0.66 -11.18
CA GLY A 152 -5.45 1.31 -12.47
C GLY A 152 -5.50 2.84 -12.38
N MET A 153 -6.49 3.40 -11.68
CA MET A 153 -6.57 4.84 -11.42
C MET A 153 -5.40 5.34 -10.58
N ALA A 154 -5.03 4.60 -9.54
CA ALA A 154 -3.89 4.90 -8.69
C ALA A 154 -2.57 4.92 -9.47
N ALA A 155 -2.36 3.96 -10.39
CA ALA A 155 -1.20 3.93 -11.27
C ALA A 155 -1.14 5.16 -12.20
N MET A 156 -2.29 5.60 -12.74
CA MET A 156 -2.37 6.83 -13.55
C MET A 156 -2.03 8.09 -12.72
N LEU A 157 -2.51 8.19 -11.48
CA LEU A 157 -2.14 9.27 -10.55
C LEU A 157 -0.62 9.28 -10.30
N VAL A 158 -0.03 8.11 -10.05
CA VAL A 158 1.43 7.95 -9.91
C VAL A 158 2.18 8.22 -11.21
N ALA A 159 1.55 8.10 -12.38
CA ALA A 159 2.15 8.51 -13.66
C ALA A 159 2.08 10.02 -13.90
N GLY A 160 1.32 10.77 -13.08
CA GLY A 160 1.18 12.22 -13.17
C GLY A 160 -0.17 12.71 -13.69
N ALA A 161 -1.15 11.81 -13.85
CA ALA A 161 -2.52 12.23 -14.11
C ALA A 161 -3.06 13.09 -12.95
N GLN A 162 -3.87 14.09 -13.28
CA GLN A 162 -4.45 15.03 -12.31
C GLN A 162 -5.97 14.93 -12.39
N PHE A 163 -6.53 13.98 -11.64
CA PHE A 163 -7.98 13.81 -11.51
C PHE A 163 -8.49 14.55 -10.26
N SER A 164 -9.71 15.08 -10.34
CA SER A 164 -10.39 15.64 -9.16
C SER A 164 -10.94 14.52 -8.27
N ASP A 165 -11.20 14.82 -6.99
CA ASP A 165 -11.83 13.87 -6.08
C ASP A 165 -13.25 13.50 -6.54
N GLU A 166 -13.97 14.46 -7.13
CA GLU A 166 -15.29 14.27 -7.72
C GLU A 166 -15.23 13.27 -8.89
N GLU A 167 -14.32 13.45 -9.85
CA GLU A 167 -14.17 12.55 -10.99
C GLU A 167 -13.78 11.13 -10.54
N LEU A 168 -12.83 11.02 -9.60
CA LEU A 168 -12.44 9.72 -9.04
C LEU A 168 -13.62 9.02 -8.35
N GLY A 169 -14.42 9.76 -7.58
CA GLY A 169 -15.61 9.25 -6.92
C GLY A 169 -16.70 8.79 -7.90
N GLU A 170 -16.96 9.57 -8.95
CA GLU A 170 -17.88 9.19 -10.03
C GLU A 170 -17.42 7.90 -10.72
N ARG A 171 -16.13 7.81 -11.10
CA ARG A 171 -15.57 6.62 -11.75
C ARG A 171 -15.66 5.37 -10.88
N LEU A 172 -15.38 5.49 -9.57
CA LEU A 172 -15.56 4.39 -8.61
C LEU A 172 -17.02 3.94 -8.52
N ASN A 173 -17.97 4.87 -8.43
CA ASN A 173 -19.39 4.55 -8.33
C ASN A 173 -19.93 3.93 -9.63
N GLU A 174 -19.56 4.46 -10.79
CA GLU A 174 -19.92 3.89 -12.10
C GLU A 174 -19.38 2.46 -12.24
N ALA A 175 -18.09 2.25 -11.92
CA ALA A 175 -17.47 0.94 -11.99
C ALA A 175 -18.13 -0.05 -11.02
N PHE A 176 -18.39 0.35 -9.78
CA PHE A 176 -19.08 -0.50 -8.80
C PHE A 176 -20.46 -0.92 -9.31
N THR A 177 -21.25 0.04 -9.80
CA THR A 177 -22.60 -0.22 -10.32
C THR A 177 -22.57 -1.15 -11.54
N GLY A 178 -21.65 -0.93 -12.46
CA GLY A 178 -21.50 -1.77 -13.65
C GLY A 178 -21.03 -3.18 -13.31
N LEU A 179 -19.97 -3.31 -12.52
CA LEU A 179 -19.39 -4.60 -12.13
C LEU A 179 -20.31 -5.40 -11.21
N LEU A 180 -21.14 -4.74 -10.40
CA LEU A 180 -22.18 -5.40 -9.60
C LEU A 180 -23.14 -6.22 -10.48
N THR A 181 -23.41 -5.79 -11.71
CA THR A 181 -24.28 -6.56 -12.62
C THR A 181 -23.65 -7.85 -13.14
N LEU A 182 -22.32 -7.96 -13.13
CA LEU A 182 -21.58 -9.14 -13.61
C LEU A 182 -21.52 -10.27 -12.58
N VAL A 183 -21.61 -9.94 -11.30
CA VAL A 183 -21.43 -10.88 -10.18
C VAL A 183 -22.75 -11.34 -9.57
N ARG A 184 -23.87 -10.76 -10.01
CA ARG A 184 -25.22 -11.11 -9.56
C ARG A 184 -25.75 -12.37 -10.22
#